data_AF-H8ZH19-F1
#
_entry.id   AF-H8ZH19-F1
#
_cell.length_a   1.000
_cell.length_b   1.000
_cell.length_c   1.000
_cell.angle_alpha   90.00
_cell.angle_beta   90.00
_cell.angle_gamma   90.00
#
_symmetry.space_group_name_H-M   'P 1'
#
loop_
_entity.id
_entity.type
_entity.pdbx_description
1 polymer ?
#
loop_
_entity_poly.entity_id
_entity_poly.type
_entity_poly.pdbx_seq_one_letter_code
_entity_poly.pdbx_strand_id
1 'polypeptide(L)'
;SQDIRFMGSVVNFMPLTSICFNVSSLSLCGMPFLAGFYSKDLILDMVCLSWVNFLIFFLYFFSTGLTASYSFRLFYYSVFGDYNFFSSFSFNDNNYYISFGMMG
;
A
#
# COMPACT_ATOMS: atom_id res chain seq x y z
N SER A 1 -16.67 -0.77 -9.31
CA SER A 1 -16.96 -0.61 -7.87
C SER A 1 -15.65 -0.42 -7.12
N GLN A 2 -15.64 0.33 -6.03
CA GLN A 2 -14.43 0.58 -5.22
C GLN A 2 -14.25 -0.43 -4.06
N ASP A 3 -15.18 -1.37 -3.93
CA ASP A 3 -15.10 -2.39 -2.89
C ASP A 3 -13.94 -3.36 -3.18
N ILE A 4 -13.00 -3.45 -2.23
CA ILE A 4 -11.81 -4.32 -2.30
C ILE A 4 -12.18 -5.79 -2.57
N ARG A 5 -13.36 -6.24 -2.14
CA ARG A 5 -13.88 -7.60 -2.38
C ARG A 5 -14.08 -7.93 -3.86
N PHE A 6 -14.34 -6.92 -4.68
CA PHE A 6 -14.52 -7.04 -6.14
C PHE A 6 -13.26 -6.63 -6.92
N MET A 7 -12.14 -6.34 -6.25
CA MET A 7 -10.87 -5.93 -6.86
C MET A 7 -9.85 -7.08 -6.88
N GLY A 8 -10.30 -8.31 -7.15
CA GLY A 8 -9.42 -9.48 -7.20
C GLY A 8 -8.64 -9.58 -8.50
N SER A 9 -7.37 -10.00 -8.43
CA SER A 9 -6.51 -10.26 -9.58
C SER A 9 -6.39 -9.10 -10.59
N VAL A 10 -6.29 -7.86 -10.07
CA VAL A 10 -6.18 -6.63 -10.90
C VAL A 10 -4.91 -6.64 -11.76
N VAL A 11 -3.86 -7.35 -11.31
CA VAL A 11 -2.58 -7.49 -12.00
C VAL A 11 -2.74 -7.99 -13.45
N ASN A 12 -3.73 -8.85 -13.71
CA ASN A 12 -3.93 -9.43 -15.04
C ASN A 12 -4.62 -8.49 -16.03
N PHE A 13 -5.35 -7.48 -15.55
CA PHE A 13 -6.07 -6.53 -16.40
C PHE A 13 -5.37 -5.17 -16.51
N MET A 14 -4.73 -4.72 -15.43
CA MET A 14 -4.08 -3.42 -15.32
C MET A 14 -2.73 -3.57 -14.61
N PRO A 15 -1.69 -4.10 -15.29
CA PRO A 15 -0.45 -4.51 -14.66
C PRO A 15 0.35 -3.33 -14.12
N LEU A 16 0.43 -2.21 -14.86
CA LEU A 16 1.22 -1.05 -14.43
C LEU A 16 0.63 -0.43 -13.17
N THR A 17 -0.67 -0.14 -13.19
CA THR A 17 -1.34 0.50 -12.06
C THR A 17 -1.32 -0.39 -10.82
N SER A 18 -1.54 -1.70 -10.98
CA SER A 18 -1.52 -2.65 -9.85
C SER A 18 -0.15 -2.73 -9.19
N ILE A 19 0.95 -2.74 -9.97
CA ILE A 19 2.31 -2.81 -9.42
C ILE A 19 2.64 -1.52 -8.67
N CYS A 20 2.43 -0.35 -9.29
CA CYS A 20 2.66 0.94 -8.64
C CYS A 20 1.85 1.10 -7.35
N PHE A 21 0.58 0.65 -7.35
CA PHE A 21 -0.28 0.67 -6.17
C PHE A 21 0.23 -0.26 -5.06
N ASN A 22 0.61 -1.49 -5.39
CA ASN A 22 1.14 -2.42 -4.39
C ASN A 22 2.51 -1.96 -3.85
N VAL A 23 3.41 -1.45 -4.70
CA VAL A 23 4.73 -0.91 -4.30
C VAL A 23 4.57 0.29 -3.37
N SER A 24 3.65 1.22 -3.68
CA SER A 24 3.36 2.36 -2.80
C SER A 24 2.71 1.93 -1.48
N SER A 25 1.88 0.88 -1.47
CA SER A 25 1.31 0.35 -0.22
C SER A 25 2.37 -0.31 0.69
N LEU A 26 3.40 -0.93 0.09
CA LEU A 26 4.56 -1.51 0.78
C LEU A 26 5.51 -0.41 1.29
N SER A 27 5.72 0.65 0.51
CA SER A 27 6.51 1.81 0.97
C SER A 27 5.83 2.49 2.14
N LEU A 28 4.49 2.63 2.11
CA LEU A 28 3.71 3.17 3.23
C LEU A 28 3.86 2.32 4.49
N CYS A 29 3.94 0.98 4.38
CA CYS A 29 4.18 0.09 5.52
C CYS A 29 5.61 0.20 6.08
N GLY A 30 6.58 0.70 5.31
CA GLY A 30 7.99 0.75 5.70
C GLY A 30 8.77 -0.52 5.34
N MET A 31 8.41 -1.20 4.25
CA MET A 31 9.16 -2.37 3.75
C MET A 31 10.65 -2.01 3.51
N PRO A 32 11.62 -2.88 3.88
CA PRO A 32 13.04 -2.57 3.77
C PRO A 32 13.44 -2.20 2.34
N PHE A 33 14.37 -1.25 2.21
CA PHE A 33 14.90 -0.68 0.96
C PHE A 33 13.97 0.28 0.19
N LEU A 34 12.71 0.47 0.60
CA LEU A 34 11.81 1.46 -0.01
C LEU A 34 11.91 2.82 0.70
N ALA A 35 11.49 3.89 0.01
CA ALA A 35 11.58 5.26 0.52
C ALA A 35 10.94 5.46 1.92
N GLY A 36 9.83 4.76 2.20
CA GLY A 36 9.14 4.87 3.49
C GLY A 36 9.88 4.23 4.66
N PHE A 37 10.79 3.28 4.42
CA PHE A 37 11.67 2.74 5.46
C PHE A 37 12.62 3.82 5.98
N TYR A 38 13.28 4.55 5.08
CA TYR A 38 14.23 5.60 5.46
C TYR A 38 13.60 6.72 6.29
N SER A 39 12.34 7.11 6.02
CA SER A 39 11.66 8.12 6.82
C SER A 39 11.12 7.55 8.12
N LYS A 40 10.45 6.38 8.09
CA LYS A 40 9.81 5.81 9.29
C LYS A 40 10.83 5.31 10.32
N ASP A 41 11.92 4.67 9.90
CA ASP A 41 12.94 4.19 10.83
C ASP A 41 13.63 5.35 11.54
N LEU A 42 14.00 6.41 10.82
CA LEU A 42 14.57 7.62 11.43
C LEU A 42 13.60 8.27 12.43
N ILE A 43 12.31 8.33 12.12
CA ILE A 43 11.30 8.86 13.06
C ILE A 43 11.20 7.96 14.30
N LEU A 44 11.21 6.64 14.12
CA LEU A 44 11.11 5.69 15.22
C LEU A 44 12.34 5.79 16.14
N ASP A 45 13.55 5.90 15.60
CA ASP A 45 14.78 6.13 16.36
C ASP A 45 14.72 7.45 17.14
N MET A 46 14.24 8.53 16.52
CA MET A 46 14.06 9.83 17.18
C MET A 46 13.04 9.76 18.33
N VAL A 47 11.94 9.00 18.16
CA VAL A 47 10.94 8.80 19.21
C VAL A 47 11.49 7.96 20.36
N CYS A 48 12.34 6.97 20.08
CA CYS A 48 13.02 6.17 21.10
C CYS A 48 14.07 6.97 21.90
N LEU A 49 14.79 7.90 21.24
CA LEU A 49 15.81 8.74 21.88
C LEU A 49 15.24 9.95 22.62
N SER A 50 14.04 10.40 22.24
CA SER A 50 13.40 11.56 22.86
C SER A 50 12.58 11.20 24.09
N TRP A 51 12.42 12.16 25.00
CA TRP A 51 11.64 12.01 26.23
C TRP A 51 10.15 12.16 25.94
N VAL A 52 9.57 11.20 25.23
CA VAL A 52 8.14 11.17 24.90
C VAL A 52 7.34 10.47 26.00
N ASN A 53 6.11 10.93 26.24
CA ASN A 53 5.18 10.25 27.15
C ASN A 53 4.97 8.79 26.74
N PHE A 54 4.98 7.88 27.73
CA PHE A 54 4.79 6.45 27.52
C PHE A 54 3.51 6.09 26.74
N LEU A 55 2.42 6.83 26.95
CA LEU A 55 1.17 6.65 26.21
C LEU A 55 1.31 6.94 24.71
N ILE A 56 2.02 8.02 24.35
CA ILE A 56 2.24 8.40 22.94
C ILE A 56 3.16 7.39 22.28
N PHE A 57 4.20 6.95 22.99
CA PHE A 57 5.09 5.88 22.53
C PHE A 57 4.29 4.62 22.21
N PHE A 58 3.47 4.13 23.13
CA PHE A 58 2.64 2.94 22.92
C PHE A 58 1.69 3.08 21.72
N LEU A 59 0.96 4.21 21.64
CA LEU A 59 0.03 4.46 20.53
C LEU A 59 0.74 4.54 19.18
N TYR A 60 1.96 5.08 19.14
CA TYR A 60 2.76 5.14 17.92
C TYR A 60 3.08 3.73 17.40
N PHE A 61 3.67 2.86 18.23
CA PHE A 61 3.97 1.47 17.84
C PHE A 61 2.72 0.66 17.50
N PHE A 62 1.61 0.89 18.22
CA PHE A 62 0.35 0.22 17.89
C PHE A 62 -0.17 0.68 16.52
N SER A 63 -0.10 1.97 16.22
CA SER A 63 -0.54 2.52 14.94
C SER A 63 0.30 2.01 13.76
N THR A 64 1.63 1.90 13.91
CA THR A 64 2.49 1.36 12.85
C THR A 64 2.16 -0.11 12.56
N GLY A 65 1.90 -0.90 13.61
CA GLY A 65 1.40 -2.27 13.46
C GLY A 65 0.05 -2.37 12.73
N LEU A 66 -0.89 -1.46 13.01
CA LEU A 66 -2.17 -1.39 12.29
C LEU A 66 -2.00 -0.99 10.82
N THR A 67 -1.07 -0.08 10.50
CA THR A 67 -0.78 0.25 9.09
C THR A 67 -0.22 -0.95 8.34
N ALA A 68 0.62 -1.76 8.99
CA ALA A 68 1.13 -2.98 8.38
C ALA A 68 0.03 -4.00 8.10
N SER A 69 -0.87 -4.25 9.06
CA SER A 69 -1.97 -5.19 8.86
C SER A 69 -2.93 -4.75 7.75
N TYR A 70 -3.18 -3.45 7.61
CA TYR A 70 -3.94 -2.89 6.49
C TYR A 70 -3.26 -3.12 5.14
N SER A 71 -1.96 -2.79 5.02
CA SER A 71 -1.20 -2.98 3.77
C SER A 71 -1.16 -4.45 3.35
N PHE A 72 -0.97 -5.39 4.28
CA PHE A 72 -1.01 -6.81 3.98
C PHE A 72 -2.38 -7.29 3.50
N ARG A 73 -3.46 -6.84 4.15
CA ARG A 73 -4.84 -7.15 3.71
C ARG A 73 -5.09 -6.66 2.29
N LEU A 74 -4.66 -5.43 1.98
CA LEU A 74 -4.85 -4.84 0.67
C LEU A 74 -4.05 -5.58 -0.40
N PHE A 75 -2.80 -5.93 -0.12
CA PHE A 75 -1.95 -6.74 -1.00
C PHE A 75 -2.57 -8.13 -1.29
N TYR A 76 -3.13 -8.76 -0.27
CA TYR A 76 -3.81 -10.06 -0.42
C TYR A 76 -4.97 -9.98 -1.41
N TYR A 77 -5.88 -9.00 -1.24
CA TYR A 77 -7.04 -8.87 -2.11
C TYR A 77 -6.66 -8.41 -3.54
N SER A 78 -5.68 -7.53 -3.71
CA SER A 78 -5.30 -6.99 -5.03
C SER A 78 -4.56 -7.99 -5.91
N VAL A 79 -3.67 -8.81 -5.32
CA VAL A 79 -2.79 -9.74 -6.05
C VAL A 79 -3.30 -11.17 -6.03
N PHE A 80 -3.66 -11.69 -4.85
CA PHE A 80 -3.99 -13.11 -4.66
C PHE A 80 -5.48 -13.42 -4.69
N GLY A 81 -6.34 -12.40 -4.66
CA GLY A 81 -7.79 -12.60 -4.70
C GLY A 81 -8.27 -13.15 -6.04
N ASP A 82 -9.26 -14.05 -6.00
CA ASP A 82 -9.93 -14.57 -7.18
C ASP A 82 -10.65 -13.48 -7.98
N TYR A 83 -10.85 -13.72 -9.29
CA TYR A 83 -11.57 -12.82 -10.18
C TYR A 83 -13.04 -12.67 -9.78
N ASN A 84 -13.37 -11.61 -9.04
CA ASN A 84 -14.74 -11.31 -8.60
C ASN A 84 -15.35 -10.11 -9.35
N PHE A 85 -14.97 -9.93 -10.61
CA PHE A 85 -15.45 -8.85 -11.45
C PHE A 85 -16.86 -9.16 -12.01
N PHE A 86 -17.78 -8.20 -11.93
CA PHE A 86 -19.03 -8.16 -12.70
C PHE A 86 -18.79 -8.42 -14.19
N SER A 87 -19.74 -9.09 -14.85
CA SER A 87 -19.63 -9.54 -16.24
C SER A 87 -19.44 -8.41 -17.27
N SER A 88 -19.68 -7.15 -16.91
CA SER A 88 -19.54 -5.97 -17.78
C SER A 88 -18.44 -5.03 -17.27
N PHE A 89 -17.21 -5.51 -17.18
CA PHE A 89 -16.06 -4.67 -16.85
C PHE A 89 -15.16 -4.43 -18.06
N SER A 90 -14.84 -3.16 -18.32
CA SER A 90 -13.84 -2.74 -19.30
C SER A 90 -12.63 -2.15 -18.56
N PHE A 91 -11.49 -2.83 -18.64
CA PHE A 91 -10.22 -2.30 -18.15
C PHE A 91 -9.42 -1.72 -19.32
N ASN A 92 -8.89 -0.51 -19.16
CA ASN A 92 -8.02 0.12 -20.15
C ASN A 92 -6.90 0.88 -19.43
N ASP A 93 -5.68 0.36 -19.53
CA ASP A 93 -4.47 0.95 -18.93
C ASP A 93 -3.61 1.72 -19.97
N ASN A 94 -4.11 1.89 -21.20
CA ASN A 94 -3.32 2.46 -22.31
C ASN A 94 -3.32 4.00 -22.37
N ASN A 95 -3.88 4.68 -21.36
CA ASN A 95 -3.95 6.13 -21.38
C ASN A 95 -2.60 6.74 -20.99
N TYR A 96 -1.91 7.33 -21.97
CA TYR A 96 -0.57 7.92 -21.81
C TYR A 96 -0.47 8.95 -20.68
N TYR A 97 -1.50 9.77 -20.46
CA TYR A 97 -1.47 10.78 -19.40
C TYR A 97 -1.41 10.16 -18.00
N ILE A 98 -2.08 9.02 -17.81
CA ILE A 98 -2.14 8.33 -16.52
C ILE A 98 -0.83 7.57 -16.30
N SER A 99 -0.37 6.80 -17.29
CA SER A 99 0.87 6.03 -17.17
C SER A 99 2.10 6.93 -17.00
N PHE A 100 2.14 8.09 -17.67
CA PHE A 100 3.20 9.08 -17.48
C PHE A 100 3.23 9.64 -16.05
N GLY A 101 2.06 9.96 -15.48
CA GLY A 101 1.97 10.46 -14.10
C GLY A 101 2.33 9.42 -13.02
N MET A 102 2.27 8.12 -13.35
CA MET A 102 2.65 7.04 -12.41
C MET A 102 4.13 6.66 -12.50
N MET A 103 4.79 6.94 -13.63
CA MET A 103 6.21 6.68 -13.83
C MET A 103 7.12 7.87 -13.48
N GLY A 104 6.57 9.09 -13.42
CA GLY A 104 7.28 10.30 -13.00
C GLY A 104 7.39 10.42 -11.48
#